data_AF-A0AAV6YSZ5-F1
#
_entry.id   AF-A0AAV6YSZ5-F1
#
_cell.length_a   1.000
_cell.length_b   1.000
_cell.length_c   1.000
_cell.angle_alpha   90.00
_cell.angle_beta   90.00
_cell.angle_gamma   90.00
#
_symmetry.space_group_name_H-M   'P 1'
#
loop_
_entity.id
_entity.type
_entity.pdbx_description
1 polymer ?
#
loop_
_entity_poly.entity_id
_entity_poly.type
_entity_poly.pdbx_seq_one_letter_code
_entity_poly.pdbx_strand_id
1 'polypeptide(L)'
;AYKAVVNDATIFKLELPLKQKGVGLKTQPESKCPELLANYCDMLLRKTPLSKKLTSEEIEAKLKEVLLVLKYVQNKDVFMRYHKAHLTRRLILDISADSEIEENMVEWLREVGMPADYVNKLARMFQDIKVSEDLNQAFKEMHKNNKLALPADSVNIKILNAGAWSRSSEKVFVSLPTELEDLIPEVEEFYKKNHSGRKLHWHHLMSNGIITFKNEVGQYDLEVTTFQLAVLFAWNQRPKEKISFENLKLATELPDAELRRTLWSLVAFPKLKRQVLSYEPQVNSPKDFAEGTLFSVNQEFSLM
;
A
#
# COMPACT_ATOMS: atom_id res chain seq x y z
N ALA A 1 -36.93 0.47 -4.72
CA ALA A 1 -36.04 0.01 -5.81
C ALA A 1 -34.57 0.03 -5.40
N TYR A 2 -33.93 1.19 -5.18
CA TYR A 2 -32.48 1.28 -4.85
C TYR A 2 -32.01 0.41 -3.67
N LYS A 3 -32.76 0.40 -2.55
CA LYS A 3 -32.44 -0.46 -1.40
C LYS A 3 -32.42 -1.96 -1.74
N ALA A 4 -33.24 -2.41 -2.68
CA ALA A 4 -33.23 -3.82 -3.10
C ALA A 4 -31.96 -4.12 -3.91
N VAL A 5 -31.63 -3.28 -4.89
CA VAL A 5 -30.46 -3.45 -5.77
C VAL A 5 -29.14 -3.39 -5.00
N VAL A 6 -28.98 -2.42 -4.10
CA VAL A 6 -27.72 -2.21 -3.36
C VAL A 6 -27.41 -3.37 -2.41
N ASN A 7 -28.44 -4.07 -1.91
CA ASN A 7 -28.30 -5.19 -1.00
C ASN A 7 -28.49 -6.56 -1.69
N ASP A 8 -28.61 -6.57 -3.03
CA ASP A 8 -28.82 -7.80 -3.80
C ASP A 8 -27.51 -8.59 -3.96
N ALA A 9 -27.44 -9.75 -3.30
CA ALA A 9 -26.30 -10.66 -3.38
C ALA A 9 -26.32 -11.57 -4.62
N THR A 10 -27.39 -11.54 -5.43
CA THR A 10 -27.51 -12.31 -6.69
C THR A 10 -26.90 -11.59 -7.88
N ILE A 11 -26.88 -10.24 -7.84
CA ILE A 11 -26.32 -9.41 -8.92
C ILE A 11 -24.81 -9.21 -8.72
N PHE A 12 -24.39 -8.85 -7.50
CA PHE A 12 -22.98 -8.64 -7.19
C PHE A 12 -22.62 -9.34 -5.88
N LYS A 13 -22.01 -10.54 -5.96
CA LYS A 13 -21.68 -11.38 -4.80
C LYS A 13 -20.26 -11.14 -4.28
N LEU A 14 -20.12 -11.02 -2.95
CA LEU A 14 -18.87 -11.07 -2.20
C LEU A 14 -18.96 -12.21 -1.17
N GLU A 15 -17.91 -13.00 -1.00
CA GLU A 15 -17.85 -14.03 0.03
C GLU A 15 -16.94 -13.56 1.17
N LEU A 16 -17.51 -13.33 2.35
CA LEU A 16 -16.74 -12.97 3.55
C LEU A 16 -16.56 -14.20 4.44
N PRO A 17 -15.34 -14.46 4.96
CA PRO A 17 -15.11 -15.49 5.96
C PRO A 17 -15.77 -15.07 7.29
N LEU A 18 -16.69 -15.88 7.82
CA LEU A 18 -17.21 -15.70 9.17
C LEU A 18 -16.14 -16.06 10.20
N LYS A 19 -15.87 -15.17 11.17
CA LYS A 19 -15.11 -15.53 12.38
C LYS A 19 -16.02 -16.37 13.29
N GLN A 20 -15.98 -17.69 13.18
CA GLN A 20 -16.46 -18.58 14.23
C GLN A 20 -15.32 -19.46 14.75
N LYS A 21 -15.20 -19.54 16.09
CA LYS A 21 -14.42 -20.55 16.79
C LYS A 21 -15.17 -21.88 16.67
N GLY A 22 -14.85 -22.69 15.67
CA GLY A 22 -15.44 -24.03 15.50
C GLY A 22 -15.37 -24.49 14.05
N VAL A 23 -15.08 -25.78 13.85
CA VAL A 23 -14.74 -26.44 12.58
C VAL A 23 -15.79 -26.17 11.48
N GLY A 24 -15.36 -25.45 10.44
CA GLY A 24 -16.10 -25.21 9.19
C GLY A 24 -16.17 -23.73 8.79
N LEU A 25 -15.41 -23.30 7.78
CA LEU A 25 -15.57 -21.97 7.16
C LEU A 25 -16.91 -21.93 6.43
N LYS A 26 -17.95 -21.39 7.07
CA LYS A 26 -19.17 -20.97 6.36
C LYS A 26 -18.94 -19.56 5.83
N THR A 27 -19.07 -19.36 4.52
CA THR A 27 -19.10 -18.03 3.89
C THR A 27 -20.56 -17.59 3.75
N GLN A 28 -20.87 -16.34 4.13
CA GLN A 28 -22.17 -15.75 3.80
C GLN A 28 -22.03 -14.87 2.54
N PRO A 29 -22.94 -15.01 1.57
CA PRO A 29 -22.95 -14.15 0.39
C PRO A 29 -23.43 -12.76 0.79
N GLU A 30 -22.57 -11.76 0.62
CA GLU A 30 -22.93 -10.35 0.80
C GLU A 30 -22.93 -9.61 -0.55
N SER A 31 -23.65 -8.49 -0.60
CA SER A 31 -23.58 -7.59 -1.75
C SER A 31 -22.17 -7.00 -1.86
N LYS A 32 -21.61 -7.02 -3.07
CA LYS A 32 -20.33 -6.36 -3.41
C LYS A 32 -20.50 -4.85 -3.59
N CYS A 33 -21.73 -4.35 -3.62
CA CYS A 33 -22.00 -2.92 -3.83
C CYS A 33 -21.25 -2.00 -2.85
N PRO A 34 -21.20 -2.26 -1.53
CA PRO A 34 -20.47 -1.39 -0.59
C PRO A 34 -18.96 -1.33 -0.86
N GLU A 35 -18.36 -2.44 -1.31
CA GLU A 35 -16.96 -2.47 -1.76
C GLU A 35 -16.78 -1.61 -3.03
N LEU A 36 -17.68 -1.76 -4.02
CA LEU A 36 -17.63 -0.98 -5.25
C LEU A 36 -17.80 0.52 -5.01
N LEU A 37 -18.69 0.92 -4.09
CA LEU A 37 -18.84 2.31 -3.66
C LEU A 37 -17.55 2.84 -3.03
N ALA A 38 -16.91 2.07 -2.15
CA ALA A 38 -15.63 2.46 -1.54
C ALA A 38 -14.50 2.55 -2.59
N ASN A 39 -14.47 1.65 -3.58
CA ASN A 39 -13.51 1.71 -4.69
C ASN A 39 -13.76 2.94 -5.58
N TYR A 40 -15.02 3.29 -5.82
CA TYR A 40 -15.36 4.49 -6.59
C TYR A 40 -14.96 5.78 -5.84
N CYS A 41 -15.20 5.86 -4.53
CA CYS A 41 -14.66 6.93 -3.69
C CYS A 41 -13.13 7.02 -3.82
N ASP A 42 -12.41 5.89 -3.76
CA ASP A 42 -10.95 5.90 -3.95
C ASP A 42 -10.54 6.43 -5.33
N MET A 43 -11.23 6.04 -6.39
CA MET A 43 -10.90 6.52 -7.74
C MET A 43 -11.04 8.04 -7.88
N LEU A 44 -11.98 8.65 -7.17
CA LEU A 44 -12.20 10.09 -7.12
C LEU A 44 -11.19 10.81 -6.21
N LEU A 45 -10.92 10.26 -5.03
CA LEU A 45 -10.06 10.86 -4.01
C LEU A 45 -8.56 10.66 -4.27
N ARG A 46 -8.18 9.63 -5.04
CA ARG A 46 -6.78 9.35 -5.42
C ARG A 46 -6.41 10.08 -6.70
N LYS A 47 -5.14 10.44 -6.87
CA LYS A 47 -4.56 10.90 -8.16
C LYS A 47 -4.71 9.81 -9.21
N THR A 48 -5.75 9.89 -10.04
CA THR A 48 -6.06 8.93 -11.11
C THR A 48 -6.34 9.68 -12.42
N PRO A 49 -6.36 8.99 -13.57
CA PRO A 49 -6.82 9.61 -14.81
C PRO A 49 -8.28 10.12 -14.75
N LEU A 50 -9.09 9.61 -13.82
CA LEU A 50 -10.46 10.07 -13.62
C LEU A 50 -10.49 11.37 -12.81
N SER A 51 -9.85 11.41 -11.65
CA SER A 51 -9.83 12.61 -10.80
C SER A 51 -9.13 13.79 -11.47
N LYS A 52 -8.11 13.54 -12.31
CA LYS A 52 -7.48 14.57 -13.15
C LYS A 52 -8.40 15.21 -14.20
N LYS A 53 -9.50 14.56 -14.55
CA LYS A 53 -10.47 15.06 -15.56
C LYS A 53 -11.65 15.79 -14.94
N LEU A 54 -11.75 15.80 -13.61
CA LEU A 54 -12.87 16.38 -12.88
C LEU A 54 -12.39 17.59 -12.08
N THR A 55 -13.25 18.57 -11.87
CA THR A 55 -12.97 19.66 -10.93
C THR A 55 -13.21 19.23 -9.48
N SER A 56 -12.69 19.99 -8.52
CA SER A 56 -12.92 19.74 -7.09
C SER A 56 -14.42 19.72 -6.75
N GLU A 57 -15.22 20.61 -7.35
CA GLU A 57 -16.68 20.69 -7.16
C GLU A 57 -17.40 19.46 -7.73
N GLU A 58 -16.99 18.98 -8.91
CA GLU A 58 -17.56 17.77 -9.52
C GLU A 58 -17.24 16.52 -8.71
N ILE A 59 -16.02 16.43 -8.17
CA ILE A 59 -15.60 15.35 -7.27
C ILE A 59 -16.45 15.37 -6.00
N GLU A 60 -16.59 16.53 -5.37
CA GLU A 60 -17.42 16.72 -4.17
C GLU A 60 -18.88 16.30 -4.43
N ALA A 61 -19.48 16.77 -5.51
CA ALA A 61 -20.87 16.43 -5.85
C ALA A 61 -21.05 14.91 -5.99
N LYS A 62 -20.14 14.24 -6.71
CA LYS A 62 -20.16 12.78 -6.89
C LYS A 62 -19.97 12.03 -5.57
N LEU A 63 -19.09 12.50 -4.70
CA LEU A 63 -18.89 11.89 -3.38
C LEU A 63 -20.16 12.01 -2.52
N LYS A 64 -20.82 13.18 -2.52
CA LYS A 64 -22.10 13.37 -1.82
C LYS A 64 -23.21 12.46 -2.35
N GLU A 65 -23.28 12.24 -3.67
CA GLU A 65 -24.21 11.26 -4.26
C GLU A 65 -23.92 9.83 -3.79
N VAL A 66 -22.65 9.42 -3.73
CA VAL A 66 -22.26 8.10 -3.21
C VAL A 66 -22.66 7.94 -1.74
N LEU A 67 -22.45 8.98 -0.94
CA LEU A 67 -22.85 8.99 0.48
C LEU A 67 -24.37 8.94 0.67
N LEU A 68 -25.15 9.49 -0.26
CA LEU A 68 -26.60 9.31 -0.28
C LEU A 68 -26.99 7.85 -0.53
N VAL A 69 -26.33 7.18 -1.49
CA VAL A 69 -26.54 5.74 -1.75
C VAL A 69 -26.16 4.90 -0.54
N LEU A 70 -25.08 5.27 0.16
CA LEU A 70 -24.60 4.58 1.37
C LEU A 70 -25.65 4.52 2.49
N LYS A 71 -26.60 5.46 2.54
CA LYS A 71 -27.73 5.41 3.51
C LYS A 71 -28.64 4.19 3.31
N TYR A 72 -28.67 3.61 2.10
CA TYR A 72 -29.48 2.44 1.77
C TYR A 72 -28.73 1.10 1.89
N VAL A 73 -27.41 1.14 2.13
CA VAL A 73 -26.59 -0.05 2.37
C VAL A 73 -26.89 -0.61 3.76
N GLN A 74 -27.21 -1.91 3.84
CA GLN A 74 -27.43 -2.61 5.11
C GLN A 74 -26.11 -2.87 5.84
N ASN A 75 -25.15 -3.53 5.17
CA ASN A 75 -23.83 -3.80 5.74
C ASN A 75 -22.83 -2.67 5.40
N LYS A 76 -22.82 -1.63 6.23
CA LYS A 76 -21.86 -0.51 6.08
C LYS A 76 -20.43 -0.89 6.48
N ASP A 77 -20.22 -2.01 7.18
CA ASP A 77 -18.89 -2.43 7.64
C ASP A 77 -17.97 -2.78 6.47
N VAL A 78 -18.54 -3.33 5.39
CA VAL A 78 -17.81 -3.59 4.14
C VAL A 78 -17.30 -2.27 3.55
N PHE A 79 -18.17 -1.27 3.41
CA PHE A 79 -17.75 0.06 2.93
C PHE A 79 -16.67 0.67 3.83
N MET A 80 -16.89 0.69 5.16
CA MET A 80 -15.91 1.22 6.12
C MET A 80 -14.56 0.51 6.01
N ARG A 81 -14.59 -0.82 5.87
CA ARG A 81 -13.39 -1.63 5.70
C ARG A 81 -12.66 -1.25 4.42
N TYR A 82 -13.31 -1.15 3.26
CA TYR A 82 -12.57 -0.80 2.05
C TYR A 82 -12.16 0.67 2.02
N HIS A 83 -13.05 1.59 2.42
CA HIS A 83 -12.77 3.02 2.47
C HIS A 83 -11.56 3.36 3.33
N LYS A 84 -11.49 2.89 4.58
CA LYS A 84 -10.33 3.16 5.43
C LYS A 84 -9.05 2.50 4.89
N ALA A 85 -9.13 1.39 4.15
CA ALA A 85 -7.94 0.74 3.58
C ALA A 85 -7.37 1.59 2.46
N HIS A 86 -8.25 2.17 1.65
CA HIS A 86 -7.90 3.11 0.60
C HIS A 86 -7.35 4.42 1.17
N LEU A 87 -8.01 5.01 2.18
CA LEU A 87 -7.49 6.21 2.87
C LEU A 87 -6.09 5.95 3.45
N THR A 88 -5.88 4.81 4.09
CA THR A 88 -4.56 4.43 4.65
C THR A 88 -3.48 4.46 3.56
N ARG A 89 -3.78 3.90 2.38
CA ARG A 89 -2.85 3.94 1.23
C ARG A 89 -2.65 5.34 0.70
N ARG A 90 -3.72 6.13 0.54
CA ARG A 90 -3.64 7.49 0.01
C ARG A 90 -2.77 8.39 0.87
N LEU A 91 -2.93 8.33 2.19
CA LEU A 91 -2.19 9.15 3.15
C LEU A 91 -0.73 8.69 3.34
N ILE A 92 -0.45 7.38 3.31
CA ILE A 92 0.94 6.90 3.44
C ILE A 92 1.75 7.20 2.18
N LEU A 93 1.14 7.04 1.01
CA LEU A 93 1.81 7.20 -0.29
C LEU A 93 1.69 8.62 -0.86
N ASP A 94 1.04 9.55 -0.15
CA ASP A 94 0.82 10.94 -0.57
C ASP A 94 0.19 11.10 -1.98
N ILE A 95 -0.77 10.21 -2.27
CA ILE A 95 -1.44 10.10 -3.58
C ILE A 95 -2.88 10.62 -3.58
N SER A 96 -3.29 11.41 -2.57
CA SER A 96 -4.59 12.12 -2.57
C SER A 96 -4.64 13.18 -3.67
N ALA A 97 -5.76 13.27 -4.39
CA ALA A 97 -5.97 14.24 -5.46
C ALA A 97 -6.09 15.67 -4.94
N ASP A 98 -6.84 15.82 -3.84
CA ASP A 98 -7.11 17.09 -3.18
C ASP A 98 -7.20 16.83 -1.67
N SER A 99 -6.34 17.47 -0.89
CA SER A 99 -6.26 17.28 0.56
C SER A 99 -7.47 17.86 1.30
N GLU A 100 -8.08 18.93 0.79
CA GLU A 100 -9.24 19.57 1.42
C GLU A 100 -10.47 18.68 1.27
N ILE A 101 -10.69 18.12 0.07
CA ILE A 101 -11.77 17.14 -0.15
C ILE A 101 -11.55 15.89 0.69
N GLU A 102 -10.30 15.45 0.86
CA GLU A 102 -9.97 14.28 1.67
C GLU A 102 -10.33 14.49 3.15
N GLU A 103 -10.05 15.68 3.71
CA GLU A 103 -10.48 16.06 5.07
C GLU A 103 -12.02 16.20 5.16
N ASN A 104 -12.65 16.89 4.19
CA ASN A 104 -14.10 17.09 4.14
C ASN A 104 -14.88 15.77 4.04
N MET A 105 -14.33 14.75 3.36
CA MET A 105 -14.93 13.42 3.28
C MET A 105 -15.16 12.79 4.66
N VAL A 106 -14.29 13.06 5.64
CA VAL A 106 -14.46 12.58 7.02
C VAL A 106 -15.68 13.24 7.69
N GLU A 107 -15.87 14.54 7.47
CA GLU A 107 -17.04 15.27 7.98
C GLU A 107 -18.32 14.83 7.28
N TRP A 108 -18.31 14.64 5.96
CA TRP A 108 -19.48 14.12 5.25
C TRP A 108 -19.87 12.70 5.70
N LEU A 109 -18.88 11.85 6.02
CA LEU A 109 -19.13 10.53 6.63
C LEU A 109 -19.81 10.66 8.00
N ARG A 110 -19.46 11.68 8.79
CA ARG A 110 -20.13 12.01 10.06
C ARG A 110 -21.58 12.40 9.81
N GLU A 111 -21.83 13.29 8.86
CA GLU A 111 -23.17 13.81 8.52
C GLU A 111 -24.13 12.71 8.04
N VAL A 112 -23.64 11.69 7.33
CA VAL A 112 -24.48 10.55 6.89
C VAL A 112 -24.71 9.49 7.98
N GLY A 113 -24.25 9.75 9.21
CA GLY A 113 -24.49 8.91 10.37
C GLY A 113 -23.62 7.65 10.40
N MET A 114 -22.37 7.74 9.94
CA MET A 114 -21.39 6.67 10.18
C MET A 114 -21.01 6.61 11.67
N PRO A 115 -20.61 5.43 12.19
CA PRO A 115 -20.25 5.30 13.60
C PRO A 115 -19.16 6.31 14.02
N ALA A 116 -19.38 7.00 15.14
CA ALA A 116 -18.46 8.03 15.63
C ALA A 116 -17.04 7.49 15.83
N ASP A 117 -16.88 6.27 16.38
CA ASP A 117 -15.57 5.64 16.56
C ASP A 117 -14.81 5.43 15.25
N TYR A 118 -15.53 5.16 14.15
CA TYR A 118 -14.92 5.02 12.84
C TYR A 118 -14.44 6.38 12.32
N VAL A 119 -15.32 7.39 12.35
CA VAL A 119 -15.01 8.76 11.90
C VAL A 119 -13.86 9.36 12.69
N ASN A 120 -13.87 9.22 14.02
CA ASN A 120 -12.80 9.70 14.90
C ASN A 120 -11.46 9.05 14.59
N LYS A 121 -11.44 7.76 14.23
CA LYS A 121 -10.21 7.09 13.78
C LYS A 121 -9.70 7.66 12.46
N LEU A 122 -10.57 7.97 11.51
CA LEU A 122 -10.16 8.62 10.26
C LEU A 122 -9.59 10.01 10.53
N ALA A 123 -10.29 10.85 11.29
CA ALA A 123 -9.81 12.17 11.68
C ALA A 123 -8.44 12.11 12.38
N ARG A 124 -8.24 11.11 13.25
CA ARG A 124 -6.95 10.85 13.90
C ARG A 124 -5.84 10.55 12.90
N MET A 125 -6.12 9.81 11.83
CA MET A 125 -5.12 9.51 10.79
C MET A 125 -4.56 10.80 10.15
N PHE A 126 -5.39 11.81 9.85
CA PHE A 126 -4.89 13.09 9.34
C PHE A 126 -4.03 13.83 10.35
N GLN A 127 -4.41 13.82 11.63
CA GLN A 127 -3.58 14.39 12.70
C GLN A 127 -2.23 13.69 12.80
N ASP A 128 -2.20 12.37 12.67
CA ASP A 128 -0.95 11.61 12.72
C ASP A 128 -0.04 11.91 11.53
N ILE A 129 -0.59 12.16 10.33
CA ILE A 129 0.21 12.59 9.17
C ILE A 129 0.91 13.91 9.47
N LYS A 130 0.18 14.93 9.95
CA LYS A 130 0.76 16.24 10.29
C LYS A 130 1.85 16.12 11.35
N VAL A 131 1.59 15.40 12.45
CA VAL A 131 2.59 15.14 13.50
C VAL A 131 3.80 14.38 12.96
N SER A 132 3.58 13.46 12.04
CA SER A 132 4.66 12.68 11.45
C SER A 132 5.52 13.49 10.47
N GLU A 133 4.96 14.48 9.80
CA GLU A 133 5.71 15.40 8.93
C GLU A 133 6.67 16.26 9.74
N ASP A 134 6.21 16.83 10.86
CA ASP A 134 7.06 17.59 11.78
C ASP A 134 8.21 16.71 12.32
N LEU A 135 7.89 15.47 12.71
CA LEU A 135 8.87 14.52 13.21
C LEU A 135 9.89 14.11 12.14
N ASN A 136 9.45 13.97 10.89
CA ASN A 136 10.32 13.68 9.74
C ASN A 136 11.29 14.83 9.48
N GLN A 137 10.83 16.08 9.55
CA GLN A 137 11.69 17.26 9.40
C GLN A 137 12.74 17.31 10.51
N ALA A 138 12.32 17.12 11.77
CA ALA A 138 13.24 17.09 12.91
C ALA A 138 14.30 15.96 12.78
N PHE A 139 13.93 14.80 12.24
CA PHE A 139 14.88 13.73 11.95
C PHE A 139 15.92 14.16 10.91
N LYS A 140 15.47 14.73 9.78
CA LYS A 140 16.34 15.19 8.70
C LYS A 140 17.32 16.26 9.18
N GLU A 141 16.86 17.22 9.98
CA GLU A 141 17.70 18.28 10.53
C GLU A 141 18.78 17.73 11.47
N MET A 142 18.41 16.81 12.36
CA MET A 142 19.35 16.22 13.33
C MET A 142 20.44 15.38 12.64
N HIS A 143 20.11 14.71 11.54
CA HIS A 143 21.05 13.88 10.80
C HIS A 143 21.71 14.57 9.60
N LYS A 144 21.47 15.88 9.39
CA LYS A 144 22.04 16.64 8.26
C LYS A 144 23.57 16.62 8.23
N ASN A 145 24.20 16.59 9.41
CA ASN A 145 25.65 16.59 9.57
C ASN A 145 26.24 15.21 9.94
N ASN A 146 25.37 14.21 10.14
CA ASN A 146 25.80 12.85 10.45
C ASN A 146 26.03 12.07 9.15
N LYS A 147 27.05 11.20 9.15
CA LYS A 147 27.27 10.25 8.04
C LYS A 147 26.29 9.08 8.16
N LEU A 148 25.03 9.30 7.78
CA LEU A 148 24.10 8.20 7.52
C LEU A 148 24.53 7.41 6.27
N ALA A 149 24.08 6.16 6.16
CA ALA A 149 24.29 5.33 4.96
C ALA A 149 23.65 5.96 3.70
N LEU A 150 22.55 6.71 3.88
CA LEU A 150 21.86 7.46 2.84
C LEU A 150 21.82 8.95 3.19
N PRO A 151 21.80 9.87 2.20
CA PRO A 151 21.58 11.27 2.46
C PRO A 151 20.30 11.49 3.28
N ALA A 152 20.36 12.25 4.37
CA ALA A 152 19.21 12.47 5.25
C ALA A 152 17.97 12.99 4.48
N ASP A 153 18.20 13.88 3.50
CA ASP A 153 17.13 14.46 2.69
C ASP A 153 16.41 13.46 1.79
N SER A 154 17.07 12.36 1.40
CA SER A 154 16.49 11.31 0.55
C SER A 154 15.66 10.28 1.33
N VAL A 155 15.65 10.35 2.66
CA VAL A 155 14.89 9.44 3.53
C VAL A 155 13.68 10.17 4.09
N ASN A 156 12.48 9.60 3.90
CA ASN A 156 11.26 10.08 4.55
C ASN A 156 10.71 9.01 5.48
N ILE A 157 10.34 9.42 6.69
CA ILE A 157 9.81 8.53 7.72
C ILE A 157 8.38 8.95 8.04
N LYS A 158 7.48 7.97 8.10
CA LYS A 158 6.12 8.15 8.63
C LYS A 158 5.91 7.31 9.89
N ILE A 159 5.78 7.95 11.05
CA ILE A 159 5.54 7.27 12.34
C ILE A 159 4.09 7.50 12.76
N LEU A 160 3.32 6.42 12.71
CA LEU A 160 1.86 6.46 12.81
C LEU A 160 1.39 5.59 13.97
N ASN A 161 0.32 6.00 14.66
CA ASN A 161 -0.17 5.21 15.80
C ASN A 161 -0.83 3.91 15.35
N ALA A 162 -0.49 2.78 15.97
CA ALA A 162 -1.02 1.49 15.54
C ALA A 162 -2.54 1.37 15.70
N GLY A 163 -3.14 2.04 16.69
CA GLY A 163 -4.57 1.93 17.01
C GLY A 163 -5.51 2.49 15.94
N ALA A 164 -5.12 3.58 15.28
CA ALA A 164 -5.88 4.17 14.19
C ALA A 164 -5.52 3.57 12.83
N TRP A 165 -4.28 3.11 12.64
CA TRP A 165 -3.77 2.72 11.31
C TRP A 165 -3.80 1.22 11.04
N SER A 166 -3.32 0.40 11.98
CA SER A 166 -3.11 -1.02 11.75
C SER A 166 -4.43 -1.77 11.57
N ARG A 167 -4.48 -2.64 10.56
CA ARG A 167 -5.61 -3.54 10.27
C ARG A 167 -5.27 -5.00 10.54
N SER A 168 -4.00 -5.35 10.43
CA SER A 168 -3.50 -6.71 10.53
C SER A 168 -2.43 -6.76 11.60
N SER A 169 -2.54 -7.74 12.49
CA SER A 169 -1.45 -8.12 13.39
C SER A 169 -0.37 -8.94 12.67
N GLU A 170 -0.59 -9.27 11.40
CA GLU A 170 0.32 -10.08 10.60
C GLU A 170 1.54 -9.26 10.21
N LYS A 171 2.66 -9.63 10.81
CA LYS A 171 3.97 -9.08 10.47
C LYS A 171 4.48 -9.83 9.25
N VAL A 172 4.67 -9.11 8.15
CA VAL A 172 5.35 -9.65 6.98
C VAL A 172 6.84 -9.34 7.15
N PHE A 173 7.63 -10.40 7.32
CA PHE A 173 9.09 -10.30 7.38
C PHE A 173 9.65 -10.08 5.97
N VAL A 174 10.74 -9.34 5.90
CA VAL A 174 11.52 -9.11 4.69
C VAL A 174 12.95 -8.79 5.10
N SER A 175 13.93 -9.42 4.44
CA SER A 175 15.33 -9.03 4.56
C SER A 175 15.52 -7.72 3.81
N LEU A 176 15.98 -6.70 4.51
CA LEU A 176 16.25 -5.40 3.90
C LEU A 176 17.70 -5.37 3.40
N PRO A 177 18.01 -4.52 2.41
CA PRO A 177 19.39 -4.26 2.09
C PRO A 177 20.05 -3.44 3.20
N THR A 178 21.38 -3.56 3.30
CA THR A 178 22.19 -2.97 4.38
C THR A 178 21.95 -1.47 4.54
N GLU A 179 21.79 -0.73 3.44
CA GLU A 179 21.55 0.72 3.49
C GLU A 179 20.25 1.10 4.21
N LEU A 180 19.24 0.21 4.19
CA LEU A 180 17.98 0.39 4.92
C LEU A 180 18.02 -0.23 6.32
N GLU A 181 18.78 -1.32 6.51
CA GLU A 181 18.98 -1.92 7.83
C GLU A 181 19.72 -0.98 8.78
N ASP A 182 20.76 -0.29 8.30
CA ASP A 182 21.53 0.68 9.08
C ASP A 182 20.68 1.90 9.48
N LEU A 183 19.62 2.21 8.74
CA LEU A 183 18.71 3.31 9.04
C LEU A 183 17.76 2.99 10.20
N ILE A 184 17.37 1.71 10.38
CA ILE A 184 16.43 1.29 11.42
C ILE A 184 16.86 1.74 12.83
N PRO A 185 18.09 1.43 13.31
CA PRO A 185 18.51 1.81 14.67
C PRO A 185 18.57 3.33 14.86
N GLU A 186 18.95 4.10 13.84
CA GLU A 186 19.02 5.56 13.89
C GLU A 186 17.62 6.17 14.13
N VAL A 187 16.61 5.67 13.41
CA VAL A 187 15.22 6.10 13.59
C VAL A 187 14.68 5.69 14.95
N GLU A 188 15.00 4.47 15.41
CA GLU A 188 14.58 3.99 16.73
C GLU A 188 15.21 4.81 17.87
N GLU A 189 16.49 5.15 17.77
CA GLU A 189 17.17 5.98 18.76
C GLU A 189 16.60 7.40 18.79
N PHE A 190 16.42 8.02 17.62
CA PHE A 190 15.77 9.33 17.50
C PHE A 190 14.39 9.33 18.15
N TYR A 191 13.56 8.33 17.83
CA TYR A 191 12.20 8.26 18.35
C TYR A 191 12.19 8.04 19.87
N LYS A 192 13.08 7.18 20.38
CA LYS A 192 13.18 6.86 21.81
C LYS A 192 13.60 8.08 22.65
N LYS A 193 14.47 8.94 22.12
CA LYS A 193 14.89 10.19 22.80
C LYS A 193 13.71 11.15 23.01
N ASN A 194 12.81 11.22 22.04
CA ASN A 194 11.66 12.14 22.07
C ASN A 194 10.39 11.54 22.68
N HIS A 195 10.28 10.21 22.70
CA HIS A 195 9.06 9.50 23.13
C HIS A 195 9.37 8.27 23.99
N SER A 196 9.62 8.50 25.27
CA SER A 196 9.87 7.43 26.24
C SER A 196 8.65 6.50 26.41
N GLY A 197 8.92 5.21 26.61
CA GLY A 197 7.88 4.19 26.81
C GLY A 197 7.14 3.74 25.55
N ARG A 198 7.51 4.23 24.35
CA ARG A 198 6.94 3.78 23.07
C ARG A 198 7.89 2.80 22.36
N LYS A 199 7.31 1.94 21.52
CA LYS A 199 8.04 0.98 20.68
C LYS A 199 7.58 1.09 19.24
N LEU A 200 8.54 1.11 18.30
CA LEU A 200 8.25 1.12 16.87
C LEU A 200 7.97 -0.29 16.35
N HIS A 201 7.06 -0.34 15.38
CA HIS A 201 6.75 -1.54 14.60
C HIS A 201 6.85 -1.17 13.13
N TRP A 202 7.86 -1.70 12.46
CA TRP A 202 8.12 -1.45 11.06
C TRP A 202 7.06 -2.11 10.17
N HIS A 203 6.50 -1.34 9.24
CA HIS A 203 5.43 -1.78 8.34
C HIS A 203 5.89 -1.73 6.89
N HIS A 204 6.86 -2.57 6.52
CA HIS A 204 7.52 -2.56 5.21
C HIS A 204 6.58 -2.75 4.01
N LEU A 205 5.42 -3.41 4.19
CA LEU A 205 4.39 -3.52 3.14
C LEU A 205 3.87 -2.16 2.65
N MET A 206 3.93 -1.12 3.49
CA MET A 206 3.47 0.23 3.17
C MET A 206 4.63 1.20 2.92
N SER A 207 5.87 0.70 2.92
CA SER A 207 7.07 1.46 2.61
C SER A 207 7.40 1.33 1.13
N ASN A 208 7.93 2.41 0.55
CA ASN A 208 8.36 2.50 -0.83
C ASN A 208 9.62 3.38 -0.93
N GLY A 209 10.21 3.43 -2.11
CA GLY A 209 11.37 4.26 -2.39
C GLY A 209 11.63 4.36 -3.88
N ILE A 210 12.55 5.25 -4.23
CA ILE A 210 13.06 5.38 -5.59
C ILE A 210 14.44 4.75 -5.61
N ILE A 211 14.68 3.86 -6.56
CA ILE A 211 15.99 3.25 -6.78
C ILE A 211 16.46 3.54 -8.20
N THR A 212 17.76 3.70 -8.34
CA THR A 212 18.40 3.84 -9.64
C THR A 212 18.68 2.45 -10.20
N PHE A 213 17.94 2.06 -11.24
CA PHE A 213 18.13 0.83 -11.99
C PHE A 213 19.05 1.07 -13.18
N LYS A 214 20.17 0.34 -13.22
CA LYS A 214 21.16 0.41 -14.30
C LYS A 214 21.15 -0.91 -15.07
N ASN A 215 21.08 -0.80 -16.39
CA ASN A 215 21.22 -1.94 -17.30
C ASN A 215 22.12 -1.58 -18.49
N GLU A 216 22.18 -2.45 -19.50
CA GLU A 216 23.02 -2.24 -20.68
C GLU A 216 22.47 -1.14 -21.62
N VAL A 217 21.19 -0.79 -21.51
CA VAL A 217 20.54 0.25 -22.34
C VAL A 217 20.64 1.64 -21.71
N GLY A 218 20.67 1.74 -20.38
CA GLY A 218 20.76 3.00 -19.68
C GLY A 218 20.48 2.93 -18.18
N GLN A 219 20.11 4.08 -17.64
CA GLN A 219 19.80 4.27 -16.23
C GLN A 219 18.39 4.83 -16.09
N TYR A 220 17.61 4.25 -15.18
CA TYR A 220 16.21 4.59 -14.93
C TYR A 220 15.96 4.70 -13.43
N ASP A 221 15.12 5.65 -13.03
CA ASP A 221 14.64 5.72 -11.65
C ASP A 221 13.33 4.93 -11.54
N LEU A 222 13.33 3.90 -10.70
CA LEU A 222 12.17 3.06 -10.45
C LEU A 222 11.57 3.41 -9.09
N GLU A 223 10.31 3.83 -9.09
CA GLU A 223 9.52 3.91 -7.86
C GLU A 223 9.01 2.49 -7.52
N VAL A 224 9.49 1.95 -6.39
CA VAL A 224 9.27 0.56 -5.99
C VAL A 224 8.82 0.47 -4.55
N THR A 225 8.01 -0.55 -4.24
CA THR A 225 7.72 -0.95 -2.86
C THR A 225 8.99 -1.53 -2.21
N THR A 226 9.06 -1.54 -0.88
CA THR A 226 10.19 -2.15 -0.15
C THR A 226 10.35 -3.64 -0.47
N PHE A 227 9.26 -4.36 -0.77
CA PHE A 227 9.36 -5.77 -1.18
C PHE A 227 9.98 -5.92 -2.58
N GLN A 228 9.59 -5.07 -3.52
CA GLN A 228 10.23 -5.03 -4.85
C GLN A 228 11.70 -4.64 -4.73
N LEU A 229 12.03 -3.71 -3.83
CA LEU A 229 13.39 -3.30 -3.54
C LEU A 229 14.23 -4.49 -3.04
N ALA A 230 13.75 -5.22 -2.03
CA ALA A 230 14.42 -6.42 -1.51
C ALA A 230 14.66 -7.47 -2.61
N VAL A 231 13.67 -7.71 -3.47
CA VAL A 231 13.81 -8.61 -4.62
C VAL A 231 14.88 -8.13 -5.59
N LEU A 232 14.83 -6.87 -6.03
CA LEU A 232 15.77 -6.33 -7.03
C LEU A 232 17.21 -6.31 -6.52
N PHE A 233 17.40 -6.04 -5.23
CA PHE A 233 18.73 -6.02 -4.60
C PHE A 233 19.41 -7.39 -4.57
N ALA A 234 18.67 -8.50 -4.76
CA ALA A 234 19.24 -9.83 -4.89
C ALA A 234 20.23 -9.96 -6.08
N TRP A 235 20.18 -9.04 -7.05
CA TRP A 235 21.07 -8.99 -8.21
C TRP A 235 22.24 -8.00 -8.11
N ASN A 236 22.35 -7.19 -7.04
CA ASN A 236 23.38 -6.14 -6.96
C ASN A 236 24.82 -6.66 -7.11
N GLN A 237 25.12 -7.84 -6.55
CA GLN A 237 26.44 -8.48 -6.64
C GLN A 237 26.54 -9.49 -7.80
N ARG A 238 25.44 -9.75 -8.50
CA ARG A 238 25.32 -10.75 -9.57
C ARG A 238 24.38 -10.31 -10.70
N PRO A 239 24.68 -9.19 -11.41
CA PRO A 239 23.69 -8.53 -12.27
C PRO A 239 23.19 -9.35 -13.47
N LYS A 240 23.96 -10.37 -13.90
CA LYS A 240 23.66 -11.21 -15.07
C LYS A 240 23.22 -12.64 -14.71
N GLU A 241 23.14 -12.97 -13.42
CA GLU A 241 22.75 -14.31 -13.00
C GLU A 241 21.23 -14.52 -13.02
N LYS A 242 20.83 -15.78 -13.26
CA LYS A 242 19.46 -16.24 -13.05
C LYS A 242 19.31 -16.74 -11.61
N ILE A 243 18.29 -16.28 -10.90
CA ILE A 243 17.99 -16.69 -9.52
C ILE A 243 16.66 -17.42 -9.49
N SER A 244 16.58 -18.57 -8.84
CA SER A 244 15.33 -19.32 -8.71
C SER A 244 14.35 -18.66 -7.75
N PHE A 245 13.06 -18.99 -7.88
CA PHE A 245 12.02 -18.58 -6.95
C PHE A 245 12.38 -18.97 -5.51
N GLU A 246 12.85 -20.20 -5.31
CA GLU A 246 13.29 -20.70 -4.01
C GLU A 246 14.43 -19.85 -3.43
N ASN A 247 15.44 -19.53 -4.23
CA ASN A 247 16.57 -18.72 -3.77
C ASN A 247 16.17 -17.27 -3.50
N LEU A 248 15.25 -16.70 -4.26
CA LEU A 248 14.69 -15.37 -3.98
C LEU A 248 13.88 -15.37 -2.67
N LYS A 249 13.15 -16.45 -2.39
CA LYS A 249 12.43 -16.63 -1.13
C LYS A 249 13.37 -16.69 0.07
N LEU A 250 14.49 -17.41 -0.06
CA LEU A 250 15.52 -17.45 0.98
C LEU A 250 16.21 -16.08 1.15
N ALA A 251 16.58 -15.42 0.05
CA ALA A 251 17.30 -14.15 0.10
C ALA A 251 16.45 -12.99 0.62
N THR A 252 15.14 -12.98 0.36
CA THR A 252 14.25 -11.89 0.75
C THR A 252 13.45 -12.17 2.01
N GLU A 253 13.41 -13.42 2.48
CA GLU A 253 12.56 -13.91 3.58
C GLU A 253 11.06 -13.60 3.43
N LEU A 254 10.62 -13.23 2.22
CA LEU A 254 9.23 -12.90 1.95
C LEU A 254 8.36 -14.16 2.00
N PRO A 255 7.15 -14.09 2.60
CA PRO A 255 6.17 -15.16 2.49
C PRO A 255 5.81 -15.43 1.02
N ASP A 256 5.59 -16.70 0.70
CA ASP A 256 5.31 -17.18 -0.66
C ASP A 256 4.25 -16.35 -1.40
N ALA A 257 3.14 -16.05 -0.73
CA ALA A 257 2.04 -15.26 -1.30
C ALA A 257 2.44 -13.83 -1.66
N GLU A 258 3.27 -13.18 -0.85
CA GLU A 258 3.75 -11.81 -1.09
C GLU A 258 4.88 -11.81 -2.12
N LEU A 259 5.81 -12.75 -2.05
CA LEU A 259 6.89 -12.89 -3.04
C LEU A 259 6.34 -13.10 -4.45
N ARG A 260 5.34 -13.98 -4.64
CA ARG A 260 4.69 -14.21 -5.95
C ARG A 260 4.08 -12.93 -6.51
N ARG A 261 3.35 -12.17 -5.69
CA ARG A 261 2.73 -10.90 -6.11
C ARG A 261 3.80 -9.86 -6.45
N THR A 262 4.83 -9.75 -5.63
CA THR A 262 5.97 -8.86 -5.86
C THR A 262 6.68 -9.19 -7.16
N LEU A 263 7.05 -10.45 -7.40
CA LEU A 263 7.69 -10.87 -8.64
C LEU A 263 6.80 -10.64 -9.85
N TRP A 264 5.51 -10.98 -9.76
CA TRP A 264 4.56 -10.72 -10.84
C TRP A 264 4.50 -9.24 -11.22
N SER A 265 4.55 -8.34 -10.24
CA SER A 265 4.57 -6.90 -10.51
C SER A 265 5.84 -6.42 -11.22
N LEU A 266 6.93 -7.19 -11.19
CA LEU A 266 8.21 -6.87 -11.82
C LEU A 266 8.38 -7.52 -13.20
N VAL A 267 7.70 -8.65 -13.45
CA VAL A 267 7.74 -9.39 -14.73
C VAL A 267 6.51 -9.20 -15.62
N ALA A 268 5.42 -8.66 -15.08
CA ALA A 268 4.13 -8.55 -15.77
C ALA A 268 3.38 -7.27 -15.37
N PHE A 269 4.09 -6.15 -15.26
CA PHE A 269 3.48 -4.85 -15.00
C PHE A 269 2.62 -4.39 -16.20
N PRO A 270 1.30 -4.19 -16.04
CA PRO A 270 0.37 -4.05 -17.17
C PRO A 270 0.61 -2.86 -18.11
N LYS A 271 1.30 -1.82 -17.65
CA LYS A 271 1.52 -0.59 -18.44
C LYS A 271 2.90 -0.54 -19.11
N LEU A 272 3.76 -1.51 -18.85
CA LEU A 272 5.11 -1.54 -19.40
C LEU A 272 5.18 -2.51 -20.58
N LYS A 273 5.76 -2.05 -21.70
CA LYS A 273 6.06 -2.91 -22.84
C LYS A 273 7.22 -3.85 -22.53
N ARG A 274 8.26 -3.32 -21.88
CA ARG A 274 9.45 -4.06 -21.43
C ARG A 274 9.45 -4.12 -19.92
N GLN A 275 9.59 -5.33 -19.39
CA GLN A 275 9.49 -5.61 -17.96
C GLN A 275 10.87 -5.49 -17.30
N VAL A 276 10.92 -5.17 -16.01
CA VAL A 276 12.18 -4.97 -15.27
C VAL A 276 12.92 -6.30 -15.10
N LEU A 277 12.16 -7.36 -14.82
CA LEU A 277 12.66 -8.72 -14.73
C LEU A 277 12.13 -9.58 -15.88
N SER A 278 12.95 -10.54 -16.30
CA SER A 278 12.56 -11.66 -17.17
C SER A 278 12.49 -12.94 -16.35
N TYR A 279 11.74 -13.93 -16.83
CA TYR A 279 11.59 -15.20 -16.11
C TYR A 279 11.30 -16.38 -17.04
N GLU A 280 11.65 -17.59 -16.59
CA GLU A 280 11.42 -18.86 -17.29
C GLU A 280 11.09 -19.97 -16.27
N PRO A 281 10.13 -20.86 -16.54
CA PRO A 281 9.22 -20.89 -17.70
C PRO A 281 8.14 -19.81 -17.63
N GLN A 282 7.56 -19.45 -18.78
CA GLN A 282 6.47 -18.47 -18.89
C GLN A 282 5.17 -19.02 -18.27
N VAL A 283 4.47 -18.18 -17.51
CA VAL A 283 3.21 -18.53 -16.83
C VAL A 283 2.19 -17.40 -16.91
N ASN A 284 0.92 -17.71 -16.70
CA ASN A 284 -0.18 -16.73 -16.82
C ASN A 284 -0.63 -16.16 -15.46
N SER A 285 -0.18 -16.75 -14.36
CA SER A 285 -0.54 -16.33 -13.01
C SER A 285 0.65 -16.38 -12.06
N PRO A 286 0.75 -15.46 -11.08
CA PRO A 286 1.74 -15.57 -10.00
C PRO A 286 1.67 -16.90 -9.22
N LYS A 287 0.49 -17.54 -9.22
CA LYS A 287 0.28 -18.83 -8.55
C LYS A 287 1.01 -19.98 -9.22
N ASP A 288 1.36 -19.82 -10.50
CA ASP A 288 1.93 -20.87 -11.33
C ASP A 288 3.48 -20.88 -11.27
N PHE A 289 4.11 -19.91 -10.61
CA PHE A 289 5.56 -19.97 -10.38
C PHE A 289 5.92 -21.22 -9.57
N ALA A 290 6.89 -21.99 -10.06
CA ALA A 290 7.44 -23.13 -9.34
C ALA A 290 8.70 -22.71 -8.58
N GLU A 291 9.13 -23.51 -7.61
CA GLU A 291 10.40 -23.27 -6.87
C GLU A 291 11.60 -23.12 -7.83
N GLY A 292 11.59 -23.86 -8.95
CA GLY A 292 12.60 -23.80 -10.00
C GLY A 292 12.39 -22.70 -11.06
N THR A 293 11.37 -21.85 -10.96
CA THR A 293 11.21 -20.72 -11.89
C THR A 293 12.39 -19.78 -11.73
N LEU A 294 13.11 -19.52 -12.82
CA LEU A 294 14.29 -18.68 -12.84
C LEU A 294 13.92 -17.25 -13.24
N PHE A 295 14.46 -16.27 -12.53
CA PHE A 295 14.29 -14.84 -12.78
C PHE A 295 15.65 -14.21 -13.09
N SER A 296 15.67 -13.18 -13.92
CA SER A 296 16.87 -12.40 -14.21
C SER A 296 16.54 -10.95 -14.51
N VAL A 297 17.50 -10.05 -14.26
CA VAL A 297 17.39 -8.64 -14.67
C VAL A 297 17.27 -8.56 -16.19
N ASN A 298 16.29 -7.80 -16.68
CA ASN A 298 16.17 -7.52 -18.10
C ASN A 298 17.19 -6.46 -18.52
N GLN A 299 18.31 -6.89 -19.09
CA GLN A 299 19.37 -5.99 -19.54
C GLN A 299 18.94 -5.08 -20.70
N GLU A 300 17.86 -5.42 -21.39
CA GLU A 300 17.27 -4.64 -22.48
C GLU A 300 16.05 -3.80 -22.05
N PHE A 301 15.78 -3.71 -20.74
CA PHE A 301 14.69 -2.88 -20.23
C PHE A 301 14.86 -1.42 -20.68
N SER A 302 13.78 -0.84 -21.20
CA SER A 302 13.72 0.57 -21.55
C SER A 302 12.27 1.05 -21.57
N LEU A 303 12.08 2.36 -21.41
CA LEU A 303 10.76 3.00 -21.44
C LEU A 303 10.27 3.35 -22.86
N MET A 304 11.06 3.03 -23.90
CA MET A 304 10.75 3.29 -25.31
C MET A 304 9.96 2.15 -25.96
#